data_AF-A0A0L0UMZ5-F1
#
_entry.id   AF-A0A0L0UMZ5-F1
#
_cell.length_a   1.000
_cell.length_b   1.000
_cell.length_c   1.000
_cell.angle_alpha   90.00
_cell.angle_beta   90.00
_cell.angle_gamma   90.00
#
_symmetry.space_group_name_H-M   'P 1'
#
loop_
_entity.id
_entity.type
_entity.pdbx_description
1 polymer ?
#
loop_
_entity_poly.entity_id
_entity_poly.type
_entity_poly.pdbx_seq_one_letter_code
_entity_poly.pdbx_strand_id
1 'polypeptide(L)'
;MKGSKSPSARLSSKLFAFSSLILLASAQHDFTSNVTDISGTWSSGWGAVRTGAGFANPVNFSFNYPSTSGISMSFTSDGYWEEAQYRFVSNGTRPNCVKAIVLWQHGRYTLESNGSITTQPIEADG
;
A
#
# COMPACT_ATOMS: atom_id res chain seq x y z
N MET A 1 -8.30 -91.65 -11.18
CA MET A 1 -8.08 -91.11 -9.81
C MET A 1 -7.40 -89.76 -9.90
N LYS A 2 -7.78 -88.85 -8.98
CA LYS A 2 -7.29 -87.47 -8.77
C LYS A 2 -7.89 -86.41 -9.68
N GLY A 3 -8.91 -85.75 -9.12
CA GLY A 3 -9.41 -84.47 -9.60
C GLY A 3 -8.43 -83.33 -9.29
N SER A 4 -8.65 -82.21 -9.97
CA SER A 4 -8.08 -80.92 -9.59
C SER A 4 -9.11 -79.84 -9.94
N LYS A 5 -9.74 -79.29 -8.89
CA LYS A 5 -10.45 -78.00 -8.95
C LYS A 5 -9.38 -76.91 -8.87
N SER A 6 -9.49 -75.88 -9.71
CA SER A 6 -8.71 -74.65 -9.55
C SER A 6 -9.60 -73.43 -9.86
N PRO A 7 -9.42 -72.30 -9.15
CA PRO A 7 -10.55 -71.59 -8.55
C PRO A 7 -10.99 -70.33 -9.31
N SER A 8 -12.22 -69.92 -8.99
CA SER A 8 -12.82 -68.63 -9.32
C SER A 8 -11.90 -67.47 -8.90
N ALA A 9 -11.41 -66.72 -9.89
CA ALA A 9 -10.64 -65.50 -9.67
C ALA A 9 -11.60 -64.38 -9.21
N ARG A 10 -11.45 -63.94 -7.95
CA ARG A 10 -12.17 -62.77 -7.43
C ARG A 10 -11.46 -61.51 -7.93
N LEU A 11 -12.16 -60.71 -8.73
CA LEU A 11 -11.70 -59.41 -9.20
C LEU A 11 -11.84 -58.39 -8.06
N SER A 12 -10.71 -58.00 -7.44
CA SER A 12 -10.69 -57.03 -6.35
C SER A 12 -10.52 -55.62 -6.93
N SER A 13 -11.59 -54.84 -6.98
CA SER A 13 -11.57 -53.45 -7.45
C SER A 13 -10.89 -52.56 -6.40
N LYS A 14 -9.71 -52.01 -6.72
CA LYS A 14 -9.03 -51.03 -5.88
C LYS A 14 -9.44 -49.63 -6.32
N LEU A 15 -10.29 -48.98 -5.53
CA LEU A 15 -10.59 -47.55 -5.64
C LEU A 15 -9.37 -46.75 -5.16
N PHE A 16 -8.65 -46.11 -6.08
CA PHE A 16 -7.65 -45.10 -5.76
C PHE A 16 -8.35 -43.76 -5.56
N ALA A 17 -8.43 -43.29 -4.31
CA ALA A 17 -8.88 -41.94 -4.02
C ALA A 17 -7.76 -40.94 -4.36
N PHE A 18 -7.93 -40.17 -5.44
CA PHE A 18 -7.08 -39.02 -5.74
C PHE A 18 -7.49 -37.85 -4.84
N SER A 19 -6.78 -37.67 -3.72
CA SER A 19 -6.89 -36.46 -2.91
C SER A 19 -6.16 -35.32 -3.64
N SER A 20 -6.90 -34.38 -4.23
CA SER A 20 -6.33 -33.19 -4.84
C SER A 20 -5.96 -32.20 -3.73
N LEU A 21 -4.65 -32.01 -3.52
CA LEU A 21 -4.11 -31.04 -2.58
C LEU A 21 -4.21 -29.65 -3.23
N ILE A 22 -5.21 -28.86 -2.84
CA ILE A 22 -5.29 -27.45 -3.24
C ILE A 22 -4.21 -26.68 -2.47
N LEU A 23 -3.14 -26.30 -3.16
CA LEU A 23 -2.14 -25.36 -2.64
C LEU A 23 -2.76 -23.96 -2.64
N LEU A 24 -3.17 -23.47 -1.47
CA LEU A 24 -3.41 -22.05 -1.27
C LEU A 24 -2.05 -21.33 -1.33
N ALA A 25 -1.74 -20.71 -2.48
CA ALA A 25 -0.64 -19.77 -2.56
C ALA A 25 -1.06 -18.49 -1.82
N SER A 26 -0.55 -18.30 -0.60
CA SER A 26 -0.62 -16.98 0.05
C SER A 26 0.41 -16.06 -0.60
N ALA A 27 -0.02 -14.92 -1.12
CA ALA A 27 0.90 -13.84 -1.48
C ALA A 27 1.47 -13.27 -0.17
N GLN A 28 2.61 -13.80 0.28
CA GLN A 28 3.33 -13.22 1.41
C GLN A 28 4.00 -11.93 0.92
N HIS A 29 3.60 -10.79 1.48
CA HIS A 29 4.28 -9.53 1.26
C HIS A 29 5.65 -9.61 1.94
N ASP A 30 6.70 -9.69 1.14
CA ASP A 30 8.06 -9.76 1.63
C ASP A 30 8.54 -8.37 2.06
N PHE A 31 8.57 -8.13 3.37
CA PHE A 31 9.15 -6.93 3.97
C PHE A 31 10.68 -6.85 3.80
N THR A 32 11.32 -7.89 3.24
CA THR A 32 12.75 -7.91 2.93
C THR A 32 13.07 -7.58 1.46
N SER A 33 12.08 -7.09 0.71
CA SER A 33 12.32 -6.55 -0.64
C SER A 33 13.27 -5.34 -0.59
N ASN A 34 14.42 -5.47 -1.25
CA ASN A 34 15.42 -4.40 -1.35
C ASN A 34 14.96 -3.34 -2.35
N VAL A 35 14.09 -2.43 -1.89
CA VAL A 35 13.63 -1.29 -2.67
C VAL A 35 14.75 -0.25 -2.69
N THR A 36 15.36 -0.06 -3.86
CA THR A 36 16.44 0.93 -4.04
C THR A 36 15.92 2.30 -4.45
N ASP A 37 14.67 2.40 -4.91
CA ASP A 37 14.03 3.64 -5.32
C ASP A 37 12.50 3.55 -5.20
N ILE A 38 11.87 4.64 -4.73
CA ILE A 38 10.42 4.85 -4.65
C ILE A 38 10.00 6.18 -5.30
N SER A 39 10.89 6.74 -6.12
CA SER A 39 10.72 8.03 -6.75
C SER A 39 9.40 8.14 -7.50
N GLY A 40 8.78 9.31 -7.37
CA GLY A 40 7.46 9.60 -7.92
C GLY A 40 6.53 10.19 -6.88
N THR A 41 5.30 10.48 -7.35
CA THR A 41 4.23 11.04 -6.52
C THR A 41 3.12 10.02 -6.36
N TRP A 42 2.82 9.69 -5.11
CA TRP A 42 1.80 8.73 -4.70
C TRP A 42 0.67 9.50 -4.04
N SER A 43 -0.57 9.30 -4.49
CA SER A 43 -1.72 10.06 -3.98
C SER A 43 -2.92 9.15 -3.75
N SER A 44 -3.73 9.49 -2.74
CA SER A 44 -4.97 8.79 -2.39
C SER A 44 -6.21 9.51 -2.94
N GLY A 45 -7.34 8.79 -2.94
CA GLY A 45 -8.62 9.33 -3.38
C GLY A 45 -8.64 9.69 -4.87
N TRP A 46 -9.13 10.89 -5.19
CA TRP A 46 -9.19 11.42 -6.56
C TRP A 46 -7.88 12.09 -7.01
N GLY A 47 -6.83 12.07 -6.18
CA GLY A 47 -5.54 12.67 -6.50
C GLY A 47 -5.55 14.21 -6.57
N ALA A 48 -6.60 14.87 -6.09
CA ALA A 48 -6.67 16.34 -6.07
C ALA A 48 -5.70 16.96 -5.05
N VAL A 49 -5.40 16.25 -3.96
CA VAL A 49 -4.29 16.59 -3.07
C VAL A 49 -3.01 16.13 -3.74
N ARG A 50 -2.11 17.06 -4.05
CA ARG A 50 -0.84 16.79 -4.72
C ARG A 50 0.24 17.69 -4.13
N THR A 51 1.37 17.11 -3.79
CA THR A 51 2.56 17.82 -3.30
C THR A 51 3.09 18.83 -4.32
N GLY A 52 3.91 19.78 -3.85
CA GLY A 52 4.52 20.85 -4.60
C GLY A 52 3.92 22.23 -4.32
N ALA A 53 4.46 23.25 -4.99
CA ALA A 53 4.09 24.66 -4.83
C ALA A 53 2.60 24.97 -5.14
N GLY A 54 1.90 24.03 -5.80
CA GLY A 54 0.46 24.12 -6.00
C GLY A 54 -0.35 23.91 -4.72
N PHE A 55 0.19 23.27 -3.69
CA PHE A 55 -0.50 22.94 -2.44
C PHE A 55 -0.10 23.83 -1.27
N ALA A 56 1.20 24.01 -1.04
CA ALA A 56 1.72 24.86 0.03
C ALA A 56 2.70 25.90 -0.54
N ASN A 57 2.69 27.10 0.04
CA ASN A 57 3.65 28.14 -0.24
C ASN A 57 4.40 28.51 1.06
N PRO A 58 5.65 28.05 1.22
CA PRO A 58 6.41 28.29 2.45
C PRO A 58 6.83 29.75 2.62
N VAL A 59 6.92 30.54 1.54
CA VAL A 59 7.36 31.96 1.61
C VAL A 59 6.34 32.84 2.33
N ASN A 60 5.04 32.52 2.20
CA ASN A 60 3.96 33.29 2.79
C ASN A 60 3.07 32.47 3.75
N PHE A 61 3.52 31.26 4.14
CA PHE A 61 2.82 30.36 5.06
C PHE A 61 1.35 30.12 4.68
N SER A 62 1.08 29.83 3.40
CA SER A 62 -0.29 29.63 2.90
C SER A 62 -0.49 28.28 2.21
N PHE A 63 -1.75 27.86 2.14
CA PHE A 63 -2.20 26.62 1.50
C PHE A 63 -3.25 26.91 0.43
N ASN A 64 -3.20 26.14 -0.66
CA ASN A 64 -4.28 26.05 -1.63
C ASN A 64 -5.08 24.78 -1.34
N TYR A 65 -6.34 24.97 -0.93
CA TYR A 65 -7.20 23.87 -0.52
C TYR A 65 -7.79 23.15 -1.74
N PRO A 66 -7.54 21.84 -1.91
CA PRO A 66 -8.13 21.07 -3.00
C PRO A 66 -9.64 20.85 -2.79
N SER A 67 -10.35 20.53 -3.87
CA SER A 67 -11.80 20.29 -3.84
C SER A 67 -12.18 18.98 -3.14
N THR A 68 -11.26 18.01 -3.05
CA THR A 68 -11.48 16.72 -2.39
C THR A 68 -10.39 16.44 -1.37
N SER A 69 -10.73 15.72 -0.29
CA SER A 69 -9.75 15.25 0.68
C SER A 69 -8.80 14.21 0.09
N GLY A 70 -7.61 14.13 0.64
CA GLY A 70 -6.60 13.16 0.26
C GLY A 70 -5.29 13.39 0.99
N ILE A 71 -4.36 12.49 0.71
CA ILE A 71 -2.96 12.51 1.12
C ILE A 71 -2.12 12.27 -0.13
N SER A 72 -1.02 12.99 -0.26
CA SER A 72 -0.03 12.84 -1.31
C SER A 72 1.37 12.81 -0.70
N MET A 73 2.22 11.91 -1.20
CA MET A 73 3.63 11.84 -0.86
C MET A 73 4.45 11.82 -2.14
N SER A 74 5.49 12.65 -2.22
CA SER A 74 6.47 12.63 -3.30
C SER A 74 7.83 12.25 -2.79
N PHE A 75 8.55 11.45 -3.56
CA PHE A 75 9.94 11.08 -3.31
C PHE A 75 10.76 11.35 -4.57
N THR A 76 11.98 11.84 -4.39
CA THR A 76 12.91 12.10 -5.49
C THR A 76 14.13 11.20 -5.38
N SER A 77 14.73 10.84 -6.50
CA SER A 77 15.88 9.93 -6.55
C SER A 77 17.14 10.47 -5.85
N ASP A 78 17.19 11.77 -5.56
CA ASP A 78 18.26 12.44 -4.80
C ASP A 78 17.97 12.50 -3.28
N GLY A 79 16.92 11.83 -2.80
CA GLY A 79 16.69 11.58 -1.38
C GLY A 79 15.83 12.64 -0.68
N TYR A 80 15.03 13.41 -1.41
CA TYR A 80 14.04 14.32 -0.84
C TYR A 80 12.63 13.74 -0.84
N TRP A 81 11.85 14.12 0.16
CA TRP A 81 10.45 13.77 0.28
C TRP A 81 9.59 15.01 0.57
N GLU A 82 8.32 14.89 0.23
CA GLU A 82 7.30 15.90 0.51
C GLU A 82 5.98 15.20 0.85
N GLU A 83 5.23 15.71 1.82
CA GLU A 83 3.88 15.27 2.18
C GLU A 83 2.88 16.42 2.11
N ALA A 84 1.71 16.13 1.56
CA ALA A 84 0.56 17.02 1.56
C ALA A 84 -0.67 16.25 2.06
N GLN A 85 -1.34 16.77 3.09
CA GLN A 85 -2.61 16.22 3.59
C GLN A 85 -3.68 17.30 3.61
N TYR A 86 -4.83 16.98 3.02
CA TYR A 86 -6.07 17.73 3.23
C TYR A 86 -7.17 16.75 3.63
N ARG A 87 -7.59 16.79 4.89
CA ARG A 87 -8.53 15.82 5.47
C ARG A 87 -9.61 16.58 6.20
N PHE A 88 -10.87 16.14 6.07
CA PHE A 88 -11.97 16.78 6.79
C PHE A 88 -12.93 15.76 7.38
N VAL A 89 -13.60 16.16 8.46
CA VAL A 89 -14.74 15.46 9.02
C VAL A 89 -15.99 16.02 8.38
N SER A 90 -16.74 15.18 7.66
CA SER A 90 -17.97 15.56 6.99
C SER A 90 -19.10 15.85 7.97
N ASN A 91 -20.02 16.75 7.60
CA ASN A 91 -21.21 17.07 8.38
C ASN A 91 -22.43 16.99 7.46
N GLY A 92 -23.11 15.83 7.46
CA GLY A 92 -24.25 15.58 6.57
C GLY A 92 -25.44 16.52 6.80
N THR A 93 -25.62 17.02 8.02
CA THR A 93 -26.69 17.97 8.37
C THR A 93 -26.37 19.40 7.93
N ARG A 94 -25.09 19.80 7.97
CA ARG A 94 -24.61 21.12 7.52
C ARG A 94 -23.36 20.96 6.65
N PRO A 95 -23.53 20.63 5.35
CA PRO A 95 -22.41 20.32 4.45
C PRO A 95 -21.41 21.47 4.26
N ASN A 96 -21.83 22.70 4.50
CA ASN A 96 -21.01 23.91 4.44
C ASN A 96 -20.24 24.20 5.74
N CYS A 97 -20.35 23.36 6.77
CA CYS A 97 -19.71 23.54 8.08
C CYS A 97 -18.88 22.30 8.44
N VAL A 98 -17.86 22.04 7.61
CA VAL A 98 -16.88 20.97 7.84
C VAL A 98 -15.72 21.48 8.68
N LYS A 99 -15.04 20.55 9.36
CA LYS A 99 -13.77 20.82 10.03
C LYS A 99 -12.67 20.09 9.27
N ALA A 100 -11.61 20.80 8.92
CA ALA A 100 -10.51 20.27 8.14
C ALA A 100 -9.18 20.41 8.87
N ILE A 101 -8.26 19.49 8.55
CA ILE A 101 -6.84 19.55 8.86
C ILE A 101 -6.12 19.69 7.52
N VAL A 102 -5.20 20.65 7.46
CA VAL A 102 -4.25 20.80 6.38
C VAL A 102 -2.85 20.64 6.97
N LEU A 103 -2.02 19.85 6.31
CA LEU A 103 -0.62 19.62 6.71
C LEU A 103 0.23 19.54 5.45
N TRP A 104 1.40 20.16 5.53
CA TRP A 104 2.47 20.02 4.56
C TRP A 104 3.78 19.88 5.30
N GLN A 105 4.62 18.97 4.84
CA GLN A 105 5.96 18.74 5.37
C GLN A 105 6.90 18.35 4.23
N HIS A 106 8.18 18.67 4.38
CA HIS A 106 9.19 18.28 3.39
C HIS A 106 10.56 18.12 4.03
N GLY A 107 11.42 17.34 3.38
CA GLY A 107 12.79 17.18 3.82
C GLY A 107 13.49 16.00 3.18
N ARG A 108 14.26 15.25 3.97
CA ARG A 108 15.04 14.08 3.50
C ARG A 108 14.42 12.76 3.92
N TYR A 109 14.62 11.72 3.12
CA TYR A 109 14.20 10.37 3.48
C TYR A 109 15.31 9.34 3.31
N THR A 110 15.22 8.26 4.09
CA THR A 110 16.06 7.05 3.97
C THR A 110 15.19 5.81 3.90
N LEU A 111 15.56 4.88 3.01
CA LEU A 111 15.00 3.53 2.97
C LEU A 111 15.87 2.65 3.86
N GLU A 112 15.31 2.19 4.97
CA GLU A 112 16.02 1.39 5.94
C GLU A 112 16.05 -0.09 5.52
N SER A 113 17.09 -0.82 5.95
CA SER A 113 17.24 -2.24 5.61
C SER A 113 16.15 -3.16 6.18
N ASN A 114 15.38 -2.65 7.15
CA ASN A 114 14.20 -3.33 7.72
C ASN A 114 12.89 -3.05 6.94
N GLY A 115 12.97 -2.37 5.79
CA GLY A 115 11.82 -2.01 4.95
C GLY A 115 11.04 -0.78 5.42
N SER A 116 11.50 -0.09 6.47
CA SER A 116 10.90 1.18 6.91
C SER A 116 11.42 2.38 6.12
N ILE A 117 10.67 3.49 6.17
CA ILE A 117 11.07 4.78 5.63
C ILE A 117 11.24 5.72 6.82
N THR A 118 12.43 6.30 6.97
CA THR A 118 12.65 7.39 7.92
C THR A 118 12.56 8.71 7.17
N THR A 119 11.75 9.64 7.66
CA THR A 119 11.66 11.01 7.14
C THR A 119 12.25 12.00 8.15
N GLN A 120 13.01 12.96 7.66
CA GLN A 120 13.58 14.05 8.45
C GLN A 120 13.15 15.39 7.84
N PRO A 121 12.29 16.16 8.53
CA PRO A 121 11.94 17.52 8.13
C PRO A 121 13.17 18.45 8.05
N ILE A 122 13.14 19.44 7.16
CA ILE A 122 14.11 20.54 7.16
C ILE A 122 13.78 21.50 8.32
N GLU A 123 14.74 21.83 9.18
CA GLU A 123 14.47 22.60 10.41
C GLU A 123 13.83 23.98 10.19
N ALA A 124 14.04 24.60 9.03
CA ALA A 124 13.53 25.94 8.75
C ALA A 124 12.04 25.97 8.38
N ASP A 125 11.58 25.01 7.55
CA ASP A 125 10.24 25.04 6.93
C ASP A 125 9.67 23.64 6.60
N GLY A 126 10.26 22.57 7.16
CA GLY A 126 9.88 21.17 6.95
C GLY A 126 8.77 20.64 7.84
#